data_AF-A0A3A8LPX8-F1
#
_entry.id   AF-A0A3A8LPX8-F1
#
_cell.length_a   1.000
_cell.length_b   1.000
_cell.length_c   1.000
_cell.angle_alpha   90.00
_cell.angle_beta   90.00
_cell.angle_gamma   90.00
#
_symmetry.space_group_name_H-M   'P 1'
#
loop_
_entity.id
_entity.type
_entity.pdbx_description
1 polymer ?
#
loop_
_entity_poly.entity_id
_entity_poly.type
_entity_poly.pdbx_seq_one_letter_code
_entity_poly.pdbx_strand_id
1 'polypeptide(L)'
;MMRHPFVLFALGTFAVFLLLHLAGGRQYVGVLSGTVVGGAGGAGLGLLYALAWFGAVLAAPVLLLAGLLDGALARASRARP
;
A
#
# COMPACT_ATOMS: atom_id res chain seq x y z
N MET A 1 23.01 3.05 7.84
CA MET A 1 22.35 3.32 6.54
C MET A 1 21.10 2.45 6.47
N MET A 2 19.93 3.08 6.36
CA MET A 2 18.62 2.43 6.55
C MET A 2 18.45 1.24 5.59
N ARG A 3 18.20 0.08 6.19
CA ARG A 3 18.08 -1.22 5.51
C ARG A 3 16.71 -1.26 4.82
N HIS A 4 16.71 -1.35 3.49
CA HIS A 4 15.55 -1.63 2.64
C HIS A 4 14.37 -0.64 2.70
N PRO A 5 14.55 0.62 2.27
CA PRO A 5 13.46 1.62 2.26
C PRO A 5 12.22 1.11 1.52
N PHE A 6 12.38 0.40 0.40
CA PHE A 6 11.26 -0.15 -0.37
C PHE A 6 10.43 -1.19 0.40
N VAL A 7 11.06 -2.02 1.23
CA VAL A 7 10.34 -2.98 2.08
C VAL A 7 9.52 -2.24 3.13
N LEU A 8 10.09 -1.22 3.78
CA LEU A 8 9.36 -0.41 4.76
C LEU A 8 8.17 0.32 4.13
N PHE A 9 8.37 0.91 2.94
CA PHE A 9 7.28 1.55 2.21
C PHE A 9 6.19 0.55 1.79
N ALA A 10 6.56 -0.64 1.31
CA ALA A 10 5.60 -1.69 0.97
C ALA A 10 4.77 -2.10 2.18
N LEU A 11 5.42 -2.42 3.30
CA LEU A 11 4.76 -2.83 4.54
C LEU A 11 3.88 -1.72 5.11
N GLY A 12 4.39 -0.48 5.12
CA GLY A 12 3.63 0.69 5.57
C GLY A 12 2.38 0.93 4.73
N THR A 13 2.50 0.86 3.40
CA THR A 13 1.36 1.04 2.47
C THR A 13 0.31 -0.04 2.70
N PHE A 14 0.74 -1.31 2.82
CA PHE A 14 -0.17 -2.42 3.09
C PHE A 14 -0.85 -2.28 4.46
N ALA A 15 -0.11 -1.87 5.50
CA ALA A 15 -0.65 -1.67 6.84
C ALA A 15 -1.69 -0.54 6.87
N VAL A 16 -1.44 0.58 6.20
CA VAL A 16 -2.42 1.68 6.07
C VAL A 16 -3.69 1.19 5.40
N PHE A 17 -3.57 0.49 4.27
CA PHE A 17 -4.72 -0.11 3.60
C PHE A 17 -5.48 -1.07 4.51
N LEU A 18 -4.78 -1.97 5.21
CA LEU A 18 -5.38 -2.94 6.11
C LEU A 18 -6.17 -2.25 7.22
N LEU A 19 -5.61 -1.23 7.86
CA LEU A 19 -6.31 -0.45 8.89
C LEU A 19 -7.58 0.21 8.34
N LEU A 20 -7.49 0.86 7.17
CA LEU A 20 -8.66 1.46 6.52
C LEU A 20 -9.71 0.41 6.14
N HIS A 21 -9.28 -0.77 5.70
CA HIS A 21 -10.15 -1.88 5.33
C HIS A 21 -10.91 -2.44 6.53
N LEU A 22 -10.19 -2.70 7.63
CA LEU A 22 -10.77 -3.21 8.87
C LEU A 22 -11.68 -2.17 9.54
N ALA A 23 -11.37 -0.87 9.39
CA ALA A 23 -12.24 0.23 9.82
C ALA A 23 -13.50 0.42 8.95
N GLY A 24 -13.71 -0.41 7.93
CA GLY A 24 -14.90 -0.37 7.08
C GLY A 24 -14.83 0.62 5.91
N GLY A 25 -13.64 1.13 5.55
CA GLY A 25 -13.44 2.12 4.50
C GLY A 25 -14.07 1.77 3.14
N ARG A 26 -14.27 0.47 2.86
CA ARG A 26 -14.94 -0.03 1.65
C ARG A 26 -16.33 0.56 1.42
N GLN A 27 -17.05 0.94 2.49
CA GLN A 27 -18.40 1.48 2.37
C GLN A 27 -18.43 2.81 1.60
N TYR A 28 -17.36 3.58 1.67
CA TYR A 28 -17.26 4.89 1.03
C TYR A 28 -16.96 4.80 -0.47
N VAL A 29 -16.60 3.62 -0.98
CA VAL A 29 -16.43 3.40 -2.43
C VAL A 29 -17.78 3.48 -3.15
N GLY A 30 -18.88 3.11 -2.49
CA GLY A 30 -20.23 3.28 -3.04
C GLY A 30 -20.58 4.74 -3.37
N VAL A 31 -20.03 5.68 -2.59
CA VAL A 31 -20.16 7.13 -2.86
C VAL A 31 -19.38 7.51 -4.12
N LEU A 32 -18.18 6.97 -4.32
CA LEU A 32 -17.39 7.21 -5.53
C LEU A 32 -18.03 6.63 -6.79
N SER A 33 -18.65 5.47 -6.70
CA SER A 33 -19.34 4.83 -7.82
C SER A 33 -20.74 5.40 -8.08
N GLY A 34 -21.21 6.36 -7.26
CA GLY A 34 -22.54 6.94 -7.37
C GLY A 34 -23.69 5.97 -7.00
N THR A 35 -23.38 4.85 -6.36
CA THR A 35 -24.36 3.83 -5.95
C THR A 35 -24.93 4.09 -4.56
N VAL A 36 -24.31 5.00 -3.80
CA VAL A 36 -24.79 5.47 -2.49
C VAL A 36 -24.76 6.99 -2.47
N VAL A 37 -25.82 7.62 -1.96
CA VAL A 37 -25.84 9.06 -1.73
C VAL A 37 -24.90 9.39 -0.57
N GLY A 38 -23.89 10.22 -0.84
CA GLY A 38 -22.92 10.68 0.16
C GLY A 38 -22.56 12.14 -0.03
N GLY A 39 -22.03 12.77 1.02
CA GLY A 39 -21.49 14.13 0.98
C GLY A 39 -19.99 14.15 0.65
N ALA A 40 -19.42 15.35 0.50
CA ALA A 40 -18.00 15.55 0.18
C ALA A 40 -17.04 14.79 1.11
N GLY A 41 -17.37 14.69 2.41
CA GLY A 41 -16.57 13.89 3.36
C GLY A 41 -16.56 12.39 3.04
N GLY A 42 -17.69 11.83 2.61
CA GLY A 42 -17.78 10.43 2.18
C GLY A 42 -16.99 10.18 0.90
N ALA A 43 -17.05 11.11 -0.06
CA ALA A 43 -16.25 11.03 -1.28
C ALA A 43 -14.73 11.08 -0.97
N GLY A 44 -14.30 11.96 -0.06
CA GLY A 44 -12.90 12.04 0.38
C GLY A 44 -12.40 10.75 1.03
N LEU A 45 -13.20 10.15 1.92
CA LEU A 45 -12.88 8.86 2.54
C LEU A 45 -12.83 7.71 1.53
N GLY A 46 -13.76 7.70 0.57
CA GLY A 46 -13.78 6.74 -0.52
C GLY A 46 -12.52 6.84 -1.37
N LEU A 47 -12.11 8.06 -1.71
CA LEU A 47 -10.90 8.32 -2.49
C LEU A 47 -9.64 7.89 -1.74
N LEU A 48 -9.53 8.24 -0.47
CA LEU A 48 -8.41 7.81 0.38
C LEU A 48 -8.32 6.28 0.44
N TYR A 49 -9.46 5.61 0.67
CA TYR A 49 -9.53 4.15 0.69
C TYR A 49 -9.13 3.54 -0.67
N ALA A 50 -9.62 4.09 -1.78
CA ALA A 50 -9.28 3.61 -3.12
C ALA A 50 -7.79 3.77 -3.42
N LEU A 51 -7.19 4.92 -3.09
CA LEU A 51 -5.76 5.15 -3.24
C LEU A 51 -4.93 4.19 -2.40
N ALA A 52 -5.32 3.96 -1.14
CA ALA A 52 -4.66 2.98 -0.29
C ALA A 52 -4.77 1.56 -0.86
N TRP A 53 -5.93 1.18 -1.40
CA TRP A 53 -6.13 -0.11 -2.07
C TRP A 53 -5.23 -0.26 -3.29
N PHE A 54 -5.18 0.73 -4.19
CA PHE A 54 -4.28 0.70 -5.35
C PHE A 54 -2.82 0.62 -4.92
N GLY A 55 -2.43 1.40 -3.89
CA GLY A 55 -1.09 1.34 -3.32
C GLY A 55 -0.76 -0.06 -2.79
N ALA A 56 -1.67 -0.68 -2.04
CA ALA A 56 -1.44 -2.00 -1.46
C ALA A 56 -1.46 -3.14 -2.48
N VAL A 57 -2.28 -3.05 -3.53
CA VAL A 57 -2.46 -4.11 -4.53
C VAL A 57 -1.46 -4.00 -5.67
N LEU A 58 -1.14 -2.78 -6.12
CA LEU A 58 -0.25 -2.55 -7.27
C LEU A 58 1.17 -2.18 -6.83
N ALA A 59 1.33 -1.17 -5.97
CA ALA A 59 2.65 -0.64 -5.64
C ALA A 59 3.40 -1.50 -4.61
N ALA A 60 2.73 -1.91 -3.52
CA ALA A 60 3.38 -2.62 -2.41
C ALA A 60 4.05 -3.94 -2.84
N PRO A 61 3.46 -4.80 -3.70
CA PRO A 61 4.12 -6.01 -4.16
C PRO A 61 5.40 -5.72 -4.96
N VAL A 62 5.35 -4.71 -5.84
CA VAL A 62 6.51 -4.29 -6.65
C VAL A 62 7.63 -3.77 -5.76
N LEU A 63 7.29 -2.90 -4.79
CA LEU A 63 8.26 -2.35 -3.85
C LEU A 63 8.86 -3.43 -2.93
N LEU A 64 8.05 -4.39 -2.48
CA LEU A 64 8.53 -5.52 -1.68
C LEU A 64 9.51 -6.37 -2.48
N LEU A 65 9.16 -6.74 -3.72
CA LEU A 65 10.05 -7.50 -4.61
C LEU A 65 11.36 -6.76 -4.88
N ALA A 66 11.29 -5.46 -5.19
CA ALA A 66 12.48 -4.64 -5.40
C ALA A 66 13.39 -4.64 -4.16
N GLY A 67 12.82 -4.39 -2.97
CA GLY A 67 13.59 -4.34 -1.74
C GLY A 67 14.19 -5.69 -1.32
N LEU A 68 13.47 -6.80 -1.57
CA LEU A 68 13.98 -8.15 -1.33
C LEU A 68 15.11 -8.52 -2.31
N LEU A 69 14.96 -8.16 -3.59
CA LEU A 69 15.97 -8.41 -4.61
C LEU A 69 17.25 -7.63 -4.34
N ASP A 70 17.14 -6.34 -3.99
CA ASP A 70 18.27 -5.52 -3.56
C ASP A 70 19.00 -6.14 -2.37
N GLY A 71 18.26 -6.67 -1.39
CA GLY A 71 18.85 -7.37 -0.23
C GLY A 71 19.53 -8.68 -0.59
N ALA A 72 18.94 -9.47 -1.47
CA ALA A 72 19.53 -10.71 -1.95
C ALA A 72 20.84 -10.45 -2.72
N LEU A 73 20.85 -9.46 -3.63
CA LEU A 73 22.02 -9.08 -4.41
C LEU A 73 23.14 -8.52 -3.52
N ALA A 74 22.80 -7.65 -2.56
CA ALA A 74 23.78 -7.11 -1.61
C ALA A 74 24.39 -8.19 -0.69
N ARG A 75 23.63 -9.24 -0.37
CA ARG A 75 24.15 -10.40 0.37
C ARG A 75 25.08 -11.25 -0.49
N ALA A 76 24.70 -11.52 -1.74
CA ALA A 76 25.48 -12.31 -2.68
C ALA A 76 26.84 -11.67 -3.00
N SER A 77 26.89 -10.34 -3.17
CA SER A 77 28.15 -9.62 -3.45
C SER A 77 29.14 -9.68 -2.28
N ARG A 78 28.65 -9.68 -1.03
CA ARG A 78 29.50 -9.82 0.17
C ARG A 78 29.99 -11.26 0.41
N ALA A 79 29.31 -12.24 -0.17
CA ALA A 79 29.65 -13.65 0.00
C ALA A 79 30.63 -14.17 -1.06
N ARG A 80 31.00 -13.35 -2.05
CA ARG A 80 32.07 -13.69 -3.01
C ARG A 80 33.45 -13.53 -2.34
N PRO A 81 34.30 -14.57 -2.35
CA PRO A 81 35.63 -14.54 -1.75
C PRO A 81 36.59 -13.61 -2.48
#